data_AF-A0A0Q9QCR3-F1
#
_entry.id   AF-A0A0Q9QCR3-F1
#
_cell.length_a   1.000
_cell.length_b   1.000
_cell.length_c   1.000
_cell.angle_alpha   90.00
_cell.angle_beta   90.00
_cell.angle_gamma   90.00
#
_symmetry.space_group_name_H-M   'P 1'
#
loop_
_entity.id
_entity.type
_entity.pdbx_description
1 polymer ?
#
loop_
_entity_poly.entity_id
_entity_poly.type
_entity_poly.pdbx_seq_one_letter_code
_entity_poly.pdbx_strand_id
1 'polypeptide(L)'
;MFTWNLILCLSISLTNLMPAAENMEIPKHSQRILESIRAESENTLQVKWNSVTQTPELLTGNLTKPSEHSPGWITFRYLEKIKRLYDLKHLDHDLKIISIDKSTTSTIVTMQRQLYKNPVCGDQMIVELDKSGVVQRINGTIHAGLEEKRQRRPMYPAVSVEDAKRIALKYDASLKTSTPINEVSCYHPTRDGIPLVHVLTYEKDGRAVPITIHSMTGRVIEK
;
A
#
# COMPACT_ATOMS: atom_id res chain seq x y z
N MET A 1 -40.92 -56.50 34.76
CA MET A 1 -39.51 -56.35 34.33
C MET A 1 -39.49 -55.48 33.09
N PHE A 2 -39.20 -54.18 33.21
CA PHE A 2 -39.03 -53.27 32.08
C PHE A 2 -37.79 -52.42 32.35
N THR A 3 -36.81 -52.51 31.46
CA THR A 3 -35.49 -51.90 31.56
C THR A 3 -35.50 -50.45 31.06
N TRP A 4 -34.88 -49.58 31.85
CA TRP A 4 -34.59 -48.18 31.55
C TRP A 4 -33.43 -48.09 30.54
N ASN A 5 -33.59 -47.37 29.44
CA ASN A 5 -32.48 -46.84 28.65
C ASN A 5 -32.54 -45.32 28.71
N LEU A 6 -31.59 -44.70 29.40
CA LEU A 6 -31.41 -43.26 29.49
C LEU A 6 -30.32 -42.87 28.46
N ILE A 7 -30.72 -42.26 27.35
CA ILE A 7 -29.80 -41.71 26.35
C ILE A 7 -29.46 -40.28 26.77
N LEU A 8 -28.21 -40.06 27.15
CA LEU A 8 -27.65 -38.76 27.52
C LEU A 8 -27.14 -38.06 26.23
N CYS A 9 -27.90 -37.12 25.69
CA CYS A 9 -27.44 -36.28 24.58
C CYS A 9 -26.52 -35.16 25.11
N LEU A 10 -25.21 -35.30 24.91
CA LEU A 10 -24.24 -34.22 25.07
C LEU A 10 -24.38 -33.23 23.91
N SER A 11 -24.95 -32.06 24.17
CA SER A 11 -24.91 -30.92 23.25
C SER A 11 -23.55 -30.23 23.36
N ILE A 12 -22.64 -30.52 22.43
CA ILE A 12 -21.38 -29.78 22.29
C ILE A 12 -21.70 -28.45 21.59
N SER A 13 -21.76 -27.37 22.37
CA SER A 13 -21.86 -26.02 21.86
C SER A 13 -20.52 -25.64 21.20
N LEU A 14 -20.44 -25.74 19.88
CA LEU A 14 -19.37 -25.12 19.09
C LEU A 14 -19.50 -23.60 19.22
N THR A 15 -18.80 -23.00 20.18
CA THR A 15 -18.57 -21.56 20.19
C THR A 15 -17.70 -21.23 18.98
N ASN A 16 -18.31 -20.63 17.96
CA ASN A 16 -17.60 -19.99 16.86
C ASN A 16 -16.66 -18.93 17.44
N LEU A 17 -15.37 -19.26 17.54
CA LEU A 17 -14.30 -18.28 17.69
C LEU A 17 -14.18 -17.53 16.36
N MET A 18 -15.05 -16.54 16.14
CA MET A 18 -14.73 -15.50 15.17
C MET A 18 -13.52 -14.73 15.72
N PRO A 19 -12.47 -14.51 14.92
CA PRO A 19 -11.38 -13.63 15.34
C PRO A 19 -11.99 -12.24 15.59
N ALA A 20 -11.73 -11.71 16.78
CA ALA A 20 -12.11 -10.35 17.12
C ALA A 20 -11.52 -9.42 16.07
N ALA A 21 -12.38 -8.74 15.32
CA ALA A 21 -11.96 -7.55 14.60
C ALA A 21 -11.40 -6.59 15.65
N GLU A 22 -10.09 -6.37 15.65
CA GLU A 22 -9.45 -5.35 16.45
C GLU A 22 -10.21 -4.03 16.21
N ASN A 23 -10.83 -3.51 17.27
CA ASN A 23 -11.52 -2.21 17.24
C ASN A 23 -10.47 -1.12 17.03
N MET A 24 -10.10 -0.87 15.77
CA MET A 24 -9.25 0.25 15.40
C MET A 24 -9.99 1.55 15.74
N GLU A 25 -9.45 2.30 16.71
CA GLU A 25 -10.01 3.60 17.08
C GLU A 25 -9.68 4.62 16.00
N ILE A 26 -10.62 4.88 15.11
CA ILE A 26 -10.46 5.86 14.03
C ILE A 26 -10.39 7.27 14.65
N PRO A 27 -9.33 8.06 14.40
CA PRO A 27 -9.21 9.41 14.94
C PRO A 27 -10.42 10.30 14.57
N LYS A 28 -10.84 11.19 15.48
CA LYS A 28 -12.00 12.09 15.28
C LYS A 28 -11.95 12.89 13.98
N HIS A 29 -10.76 13.28 13.53
CA HIS A 29 -10.60 14.02 12.27
C HIS A 29 -10.91 13.13 11.05
N SER A 30 -10.49 11.87 11.08
CA SER A 30 -10.79 10.87 10.05
C SER A 30 -12.28 10.56 10.01
N GLN A 31 -12.95 10.48 11.16
CA GLN A 31 -14.41 10.29 11.24
C GLN A 31 -15.17 11.38 10.48
N ARG A 32 -14.82 12.66 10.69
CA ARG A 32 -15.44 13.78 9.97
C ARG A 32 -15.24 13.73 8.47
N ILE A 33 -14.05 13.32 8.02
CA ILE A 33 -13.78 13.15 6.58
C ILE A 33 -14.67 12.05 6.01
N LEU A 34 -14.78 10.92 6.71
CA LEU A 34 -15.62 9.79 6.27
C LEU A 34 -17.10 10.13 6.24
N GLU A 35 -17.59 10.89 7.22
CA GLU A 35 -18.98 11.40 7.23
C GLU A 35 -19.24 12.30 6.01
N SER A 36 -18.32 13.21 5.69
CA SER A 36 -18.42 14.06 4.50
C SER A 36 -18.43 13.25 3.21
N ILE A 37 -17.55 12.24 3.08
CA ILE A 37 -17.51 11.38 1.89
C ILE A 37 -18.80 10.55 1.79
N ARG A 38 -19.29 10.00 2.90
CA ARG A 38 -20.53 9.20 2.93
C ARG A 38 -21.74 10.01 2.49
N ALA A 39 -21.84 11.27 2.91
CA ALA A 39 -22.90 12.16 2.47
C ALA A 39 -22.81 12.45 0.97
N GLU A 40 -21.61 12.73 0.46
CA GLU A 40 -21.39 12.99 -0.98
C GLU A 40 -21.61 11.77 -1.87
N SER A 41 -21.37 10.57 -1.33
CA SER A 41 -21.57 9.31 -2.04
C SER A 41 -22.97 8.75 -1.93
N GLU A 42 -23.95 9.54 -1.47
CA GLU A 42 -25.35 9.12 -1.29
C GLU A 42 -25.45 7.86 -0.42
N ASN A 43 -24.60 7.78 0.61
CA ASN A 43 -24.46 6.64 1.54
C ASN A 43 -23.95 5.33 0.92
N THR A 44 -23.34 5.36 -0.27
CA THR A 44 -22.74 4.17 -0.90
C THR A 44 -21.32 3.86 -0.42
N LEU A 45 -20.72 4.72 0.41
CA LEU A 45 -19.34 4.56 0.91
C LEU A 45 -19.17 3.28 1.75
N GLN A 46 -18.25 2.42 1.32
CA GLN A 46 -17.70 1.34 2.13
C GLN A 46 -16.21 1.55 2.34
N VAL A 47 -15.71 1.17 3.52
CA VAL A 47 -14.32 1.38 3.94
C VAL A 47 -13.78 0.09 4.55
N LYS A 48 -12.62 -0.36 4.05
CA LYS A 48 -11.81 -1.41 4.68
C LYS A 48 -10.50 -0.79 5.17
N TRP A 49 -10.18 -1.02 6.43
CA TRP A 49 -8.97 -0.52 7.07
C TRP A 49 -7.85 -1.56 7.05
N ASN A 50 -6.62 -1.07 6.92
CA ASN A 50 -5.43 -1.88 7.08
C ASN A 50 -4.87 -1.71 8.50
N SER A 51 -4.84 -2.78 9.29
CA SER A 51 -4.36 -2.74 10.68
C SER A 51 -2.85 -2.49 10.79
N VAL A 52 -2.08 -2.82 9.75
CA VAL A 52 -0.62 -2.63 9.75
C VAL A 52 -0.27 -1.17 9.46
N THR A 53 -0.88 -0.58 8.43
CA THR A 53 -0.56 0.80 8.03
C THR A 53 -1.37 1.86 8.77
N GLN A 54 -2.48 1.46 9.43
CA GLN A 54 -3.42 2.36 10.10
C GLN A 54 -4.07 3.38 9.13
N THR A 55 -4.18 2.99 7.86
CA THR A 55 -4.86 3.76 6.81
C THR A 55 -5.94 2.91 6.15
N PRO A 56 -6.91 3.51 5.42
CA PRO A 56 -7.80 2.72 4.58
C PRO A 56 -6.99 1.95 3.54
N GLU A 57 -7.30 0.67 3.33
CA GLU A 57 -6.79 -0.08 2.17
C GLU A 57 -7.77 -0.10 1.01
N LEU A 58 -9.07 0.04 1.29
CA LEU A 58 -10.11 0.05 0.27
C LEU A 58 -11.20 1.06 0.63
N LEU A 59 -11.51 1.92 -0.34
CA LEU A 59 -12.73 2.75 -0.36
C LEU A 59 -13.51 2.37 -1.61
N THR A 60 -14.82 2.14 -1.49
CA THR A 60 -15.71 1.88 -2.63
C THR A 60 -17.04 2.62 -2.49
N GLY A 61 -17.69 2.87 -3.63
CA GLY A 61 -18.97 3.59 -3.73
C GLY A 61 -18.93 4.62 -4.85
N ASN A 62 -19.97 5.42 -5.01
CA ASN A 62 -19.95 6.58 -5.92
C ASN A 62 -19.28 7.76 -5.21
N LEU A 63 -17.96 7.74 -5.11
CA LEU A 63 -17.20 8.60 -4.19
C LEU A 63 -17.15 10.08 -4.61
N THR A 64 -17.46 10.36 -5.88
CA THR A 64 -17.57 11.72 -6.44
C THR A 64 -18.81 11.85 -7.31
N LYS A 65 -19.17 13.09 -7.64
CA LYS A 65 -20.08 13.37 -8.74
C LYS A 65 -19.37 13.17 -10.10
N PRO A 66 -20.13 12.99 -11.20
CA PRO A 66 -19.57 12.98 -12.54
C PRO A 66 -18.72 14.22 -12.83
N SER A 67 -17.65 14.05 -13.62
CA SER A 67 -16.72 15.12 -13.97
C SER A 67 -16.12 14.89 -15.36
N GLU A 68 -16.01 15.97 -16.13
CA GLU A 68 -15.41 15.96 -17.47
C GLU A 68 -13.91 16.30 -17.45
N HIS A 69 -13.31 16.49 -16.27
CA HIS A 69 -11.88 16.73 -16.14
C HIS A 69 -11.05 15.47 -16.47
N SER A 70 -9.73 15.65 -16.62
CA SER A 70 -8.85 14.52 -16.86
C SER A 70 -8.83 13.55 -15.67
N PRO A 71 -8.69 12.23 -15.88
CA PRO A 71 -8.65 11.24 -14.80
C PRO A 71 -7.60 11.54 -13.73
N GLY A 72 -6.43 12.04 -14.13
CA GLY A 72 -5.37 12.45 -13.20
C GLY A 72 -5.78 13.65 -12.34
N TRP A 73 -6.48 14.64 -12.93
CA TRP A 73 -6.99 15.78 -12.18
C TRP A 73 -8.07 15.37 -11.19
N ILE A 74 -9.05 14.55 -11.62
CA ILE A 74 -10.13 14.05 -10.75
C ILE A 74 -9.53 13.28 -9.58
N THR A 75 -8.61 12.37 -9.88
CA THR A 75 -7.88 11.58 -8.88
C THR A 75 -7.16 12.48 -7.88
N PHE A 76 -6.35 13.43 -8.37
CA PHE A 76 -5.60 14.34 -7.50
C PHE A 76 -6.52 15.16 -6.59
N ARG A 77 -7.59 15.74 -7.15
CA ARG A 77 -8.52 16.57 -6.39
C ARG A 77 -9.26 15.78 -5.33
N TYR A 78 -9.68 14.56 -5.64
CA TYR A 78 -10.35 13.71 -4.68
C TYR A 78 -9.39 13.26 -3.57
N LEU A 79 -8.18 12.83 -3.93
CA LEU A 79 -7.17 12.45 -2.96
C LEU A 79 -6.74 13.63 -2.08
N GLU A 80 -6.69 14.85 -2.59
CA GLU A 80 -6.34 16.05 -1.82
C GLU A 80 -7.38 16.31 -0.71
N LYS A 81 -8.65 16.02 -0.96
CA LYS A 81 -9.72 16.08 0.03
C LYS A 81 -9.54 15.06 1.15
N ILE A 82 -9.10 13.85 0.81
CA ILE A 82 -9.06 12.72 1.75
C ILE A 82 -7.65 12.40 2.26
N LYS A 83 -6.64 13.19 1.88
CA LYS A 83 -5.21 12.92 2.10
C LYS A 83 -4.85 12.63 3.56
N ARG A 84 -5.57 13.24 4.49
CA ARG A 84 -5.39 13.03 5.94
C ARG A 84 -5.78 11.63 6.42
N LEU A 85 -6.67 10.92 5.70
CA LEU A 85 -6.97 9.50 5.99
C LEU A 85 -5.74 8.60 5.79
N TYR A 86 -4.78 9.07 4.99
CA TYR A 86 -3.57 8.35 4.61
C TYR A 86 -2.30 8.99 5.20
N ASP A 87 -2.45 9.95 6.12
CA ASP A 87 -1.36 10.74 6.70
C ASP A 87 -0.45 11.43 5.66
N LEU A 88 -1.04 11.83 4.53
CA LEU A 88 -0.36 12.58 3.47
C LEU A 88 -0.50 14.09 3.73
N LYS A 89 0.61 14.83 3.60
CA LYS A 89 0.69 16.27 3.91
C LYS A 89 0.56 17.11 2.64
N HIS A 90 1.35 16.77 1.62
CA HIS A 90 1.48 17.50 0.36
C HIS A 90 1.35 16.52 -0.81
N LEU A 91 0.13 16.32 -1.32
CA LEU A 91 -0.19 15.26 -2.26
C LEU A 91 0.68 15.27 -3.53
N ASP A 92 1.05 16.45 -4.02
CA ASP A 92 1.92 16.67 -5.18
C ASP A 92 3.38 16.26 -4.96
N HIS A 93 3.84 16.29 -3.72
CA HIS A 93 5.15 15.78 -3.31
C HIS A 93 5.09 14.34 -2.84
N ASP A 94 3.95 13.94 -2.29
CA ASP A 94 3.75 12.69 -1.57
C ASP A 94 3.30 11.55 -2.47
N LEU A 95 2.57 11.83 -3.55
CA LEU A 95 2.14 10.84 -4.53
C LEU A 95 2.57 11.27 -5.93
N LYS A 96 3.01 10.29 -6.73
CA LYS A 96 3.32 10.48 -8.14
C LYS A 96 2.46 9.55 -8.98
N ILE A 97 1.75 10.08 -9.98
CA ILE A 97 1.07 9.23 -10.99
C ILE A 97 2.14 8.46 -11.78
N ILE A 98 2.00 7.14 -11.84
CA ILE A 98 2.90 6.25 -12.58
C ILE A 98 2.23 5.60 -13.79
N SER A 99 0.90 5.44 -13.79
CA SER A 99 0.14 5.01 -14.97
C SER A 99 -1.27 5.59 -14.98
N ILE A 100 -1.82 5.74 -16.18
CA ILE A 100 -3.24 6.02 -16.43
C ILE A 100 -3.68 5.07 -17.53
N ASP A 101 -4.43 4.04 -17.15
CA ASP A 101 -4.85 2.96 -18.03
C ASP A 101 -6.35 3.10 -18.31
N LYS A 102 -6.69 3.46 -19.53
CA LYS A 102 -8.08 3.66 -19.97
C LYS A 102 -8.60 2.40 -20.64
N SER A 103 -9.77 1.94 -20.20
CA SER A 103 -10.48 0.82 -20.81
C SER A 103 -11.84 1.26 -21.37
N THR A 104 -12.56 0.32 -21.98
CA THR A 104 -13.91 0.55 -22.48
C THR A 104 -14.94 0.65 -21.37
N THR A 105 -14.62 0.46 -20.09
CA THR A 105 -15.57 0.49 -18.96
C THR A 105 -15.14 1.41 -17.83
N SER A 106 -13.84 1.50 -17.56
CA SER A 106 -13.26 2.31 -16.49
C SER A 106 -11.88 2.86 -16.85
N THR A 107 -11.43 3.86 -16.10
CA THR A 107 -10.06 4.36 -16.11
C THR A 107 -9.40 4.03 -14.78
N ILE A 108 -8.21 3.45 -14.83
CA ILE A 108 -7.38 3.16 -13.66
C ILE A 108 -6.22 4.15 -13.60
N VAL A 109 -6.07 4.85 -12.48
CA VAL A 109 -4.96 5.74 -12.20
C VAL A 109 -4.12 5.13 -11.09
N THR A 110 -2.87 4.77 -11.41
CA THR A 110 -1.94 4.21 -10.43
C THR A 110 -0.99 5.30 -9.95
N MET A 111 -0.87 5.46 -8.63
CA MET A 111 -0.01 6.42 -7.97
C MET A 111 0.96 5.71 -7.02
N GLN A 112 2.20 6.18 -6.99
CA GLN A 112 3.27 5.66 -6.16
C GLN A 112 3.57 6.65 -5.03
N ARG A 113 3.54 6.20 -3.77
CA ARG A 113 3.99 7.01 -2.62
C ARG A 113 5.45 7.38 -2.79
N GLN A 114 5.74 8.66 -2.61
CA GLN A 114 7.05 9.24 -2.57
C GLN A 114 7.38 9.64 -1.14
N LEU A 115 8.64 9.51 -0.77
CA LEU A 115 9.22 10.05 0.44
C LEU A 115 10.57 10.66 0.03
N TYR A 116 10.79 11.95 0.32
CA TYR A 116 12.00 12.67 -0.10
C TYR A 116 12.40 12.43 -1.58
N LYS A 117 11.43 12.52 -2.49
CA LYS A 117 11.59 12.34 -3.96
C LYS A 117 11.97 10.92 -4.42
N ASN A 118 11.98 9.93 -3.54
CA ASN A 118 12.14 8.52 -3.92
C ASN A 118 10.86 7.75 -3.58
N PRO A 119 10.54 6.68 -4.32
CA PRO A 119 9.39 5.85 -4.00
C PRO A 119 9.52 5.18 -2.63
N VAL A 120 8.40 4.92 -1.97
CA VAL A 120 8.33 4.01 -0.82
C VAL A 120 8.06 2.60 -1.34
N CYS A 121 8.86 1.62 -0.94
CA CYS A 121 8.78 0.26 -1.49
C CYS A 121 7.40 -0.34 -1.19
N GLY A 122 6.66 -0.72 -2.24
CA GLY A 122 5.35 -1.37 -2.13
C GLY A 122 4.16 -0.44 -1.85
N ASP A 123 4.39 0.85 -1.56
CA ASP A 123 3.31 1.77 -1.26
C ASP A 123 2.70 2.38 -2.52
N GLN A 124 1.52 1.90 -2.89
CA GLN A 124 0.81 2.31 -4.08
C GLN A 124 -0.65 2.58 -3.78
N MET A 125 -1.24 3.45 -4.59
CA MET A 125 -2.65 3.76 -4.57
C MET A 125 -3.20 3.67 -5.99
N ILE A 126 -4.24 2.88 -6.15
CA ILE A 126 -4.95 2.62 -7.41
C ILE A 126 -6.32 3.25 -7.27
N VAL A 127 -6.63 4.18 -8.16
CA VAL A 127 -7.91 4.88 -8.22
C VAL A 127 -8.63 4.48 -9.49
N GLU A 128 -9.84 3.94 -9.34
CA GLU A 128 -10.69 3.55 -10.47
C GLU A 128 -11.82 4.57 -10.64
N LEU A 129 -11.96 5.04 -11.87
CA LEU A 129 -13.01 5.95 -12.30
C LEU A 129 -13.88 5.27 -13.34
N ASP A 130 -15.19 5.53 -13.33
CA ASP A 130 -16.05 5.17 -14.44
C ASP A 130 -15.87 6.10 -15.66
N LYS A 131 -16.64 5.83 -16.72
CA LYS A 131 -16.62 6.63 -17.96
C LYS A 131 -17.07 8.08 -17.77
N SER A 132 -17.88 8.33 -16.74
CA SER A 132 -18.43 9.64 -16.42
C SER A 132 -17.52 10.42 -15.46
N GLY A 133 -16.34 9.89 -15.13
CA GLY A 133 -15.39 10.52 -14.23
C GLY A 133 -15.78 10.41 -12.75
N VAL A 134 -16.67 9.48 -12.39
CA VAL A 134 -16.98 9.18 -10.99
C VAL A 134 -15.90 8.28 -10.42
N VAL A 135 -15.28 8.66 -9.30
CA VAL A 135 -14.37 7.78 -8.56
C VAL A 135 -15.20 6.67 -7.90
N GLN A 136 -14.94 5.42 -8.28
CA GLN A 136 -15.69 4.26 -7.78
C GLN A 136 -14.95 3.46 -6.72
N ARG A 137 -13.62 3.45 -6.82
CA ARG A 137 -12.78 2.63 -5.95
C ARG A 137 -11.42 3.26 -5.75
N ILE A 138 -10.92 3.18 -4.52
CA ILE A 138 -9.53 3.46 -4.16
C ILE A 138 -9.00 2.25 -3.43
N ASN A 139 -7.93 1.65 -3.94
CA ASN A 139 -7.29 0.49 -3.35
C ASN A 139 -5.80 0.77 -3.21
N GLY A 140 -5.20 0.48 -2.06
CA GLY A 140 -3.77 0.70 -1.90
C GLY A 140 -3.24 0.51 -0.51
N THR A 141 -1.92 0.53 -0.41
CA THR A 141 -1.18 0.46 0.84
C THR A 141 -0.36 1.74 0.97
N ILE A 142 -0.61 2.53 2.01
CA ILE A 142 0.16 3.73 2.33
C ILE A 142 0.55 3.65 3.80
N HIS A 143 1.84 3.59 4.09
CA HIS A 143 2.31 3.62 5.47
C HIS A 143 2.29 5.07 6.00
N ALA A 144 1.62 5.26 7.13
CA ALA A 144 1.57 6.54 7.83
C ALA A 144 2.85 6.81 8.68
N GLY A 145 3.16 8.09 8.87
CA GLY A 145 4.19 8.60 9.77
C GLY A 145 5.63 8.24 9.40
N LEU A 146 5.92 8.07 8.11
CA LEU A 146 7.26 7.67 7.65
C LEU A 146 8.31 8.76 7.85
N GLU A 147 7.90 10.03 7.71
CA GLU A 147 8.75 11.21 7.87
C GLU A 147 9.32 11.30 9.29
N GLU A 148 8.50 11.00 10.30
CA GLU A 148 8.89 10.99 11.72
C GLU A 148 9.75 9.77 12.07
N LYS A 149 9.46 8.61 11.46
CA LYS A 149 10.15 7.33 11.73
C LYS A 149 11.58 7.27 11.21
N ARG A 150 12.01 8.17 10.33
CA ARG A 150 13.36 8.14 9.71
C ARG A 150 14.51 8.44 10.69
N GLN A 151 14.24 9.03 11.85
CA GLN A 151 15.28 9.32 12.88
C GLN A 151 16.48 10.12 12.33
N ARG A 152 16.26 11.08 11.41
CA ARG A 152 17.30 11.94 10.81
C ARG A 152 18.43 11.23 10.06
N ARG A 153 18.22 10.00 9.59
CA ARG A 153 19.22 9.27 8.77
C ARG A 153 19.55 10.00 7.45
N PRO A 154 20.63 9.68 6.72
CA PRO A 154 20.89 10.29 5.42
C PRO A 154 19.80 9.99 4.37
N MET A 155 19.53 10.95 3.47
CA MET A 155 18.57 10.79 2.35
C MET A 155 19.21 10.33 1.05
N TYR A 156 20.55 10.30 1.01
CA TYR A 156 21.33 10.03 -0.19
C TYR A 156 22.08 8.71 -0.01
N PRO A 157 22.17 7.88 -1.05
CA PRO A 157 22.90 6.63 -0.98
C PRO A 157 24.41 6.88 -0.89
N ALA A 158 25.11 6.10 -0.05
CA ALA A 158 26.57 6.04 -0.05
C ALA A 158 27.10 4.93 -1.00
N VAL A 159 26.27 3.93 -1.25
CA VAL A 159 26.50 2.83 -2.19
C VAL A 159 25.77 3.16 -3.48
N SER A 160 26.47 3.17 -4.61
CA SER A 160 25.83 3.38 -5.92
C SER A 160 24.97 2.17 -6.32
N VAL A 161 24.07 2.34 -7.27
CA VAL A 161 23.30 1.21 -7.84
C VAL A 161 24.23 0.19 -8.50
N GLU A 162 25.30 0.65 -9.14
CA GLU A 162 26.35 -0.18 -9.75
C GLU A 162 27.11 -1.00 -8.70
N ASP A 163 27.46 -0.37 -7.56
CA ASP A 163 28.05 -1.08 -6.42
C ASP A 163 27.08 -2.11 -5.85
N ALA A 164 25.80 -1.77 -5.73
CA ALA A 164 24.76 -2.68 -5.27
C ALA A 164 24.65 -3.92 -6.20
N LYS A 165 24.72 -3.75 -7.52
CA LYS A 165 24.75 -4.89 -8.46
C LYS A 165 25.95 -5.81 -8.21
N ARG A 166 27.14 -5.24 -7.98
CA ARG A 166 28.34 -6.03 -7.65
C ARG A 166 28.18 -6.78 -6.33
N ILE A 167 27.56 -6.17 -5.34
CA ILE A 167 27.25 -6.80 -4.05
C ILE A 167 26.26 -7.95 -4.24
N ALA A 168 25.18 -7.74 -5.00
CA ALA A 168 24.16 -8.76 -5.28
C ALA A 168 24.77 -10.01 -5.93
N LEU A 169 25.63 -9.84 -6.94
CA LEU A 169 26.30 -10.95 -7.64
C LEU A 169 27.30 -11.70 -6.75
N LYS A 170 27.94 -11.01 -5.81
CA LYS A 170 28.81 -11.65 -4.80
C LYS A 170 28.00 -12.41 -3.76
N TYR A 171 26.82 -11.90 -3.40
CA TYR A 171 25.94 -12.52 -2.41
C TYR A 171 25.28 -13.79 -2.95
N ASP A 172 24.79 -13.76 -4.19
CA ASP A 172 24.23 -14.94 -4.86
C ASP A 172 24.96 -15.19 -6.20
N ALA A 173 25.95 -16.07 -6.15
CA ALA A 173 26.75 -16.46 -7.31
C ALA A 173 25.96 -17.26 -8.37
N SER A 174 24.73 -17.70 -8.07
CA SER A 174 23.88 -18.42 -9.01
C SER A 174 23.00 -17.51 -9.88
N LEU A 175 23.07 -16.19 -9.66
CA LEU A 175 22.49 -15.22 -10.58
C LEU A 175 23.22 -15.31 -11.93
N LYS A 176 22.49 -15.75 -12.96
CA LYS A 176 23.07 -16.06 -14.27
C LYS A 176 23.46 -14.82 -15.06
N THR A 177 22.91 -13.66 -14.72
CA THR A 177 23.12 -12.39 -15.42
C THR A 177 23.61 -11.31 -14.46
N SER A 178 24.48 -10.43 -14.96
CA SER A 178 24.89 -9.22 -14.22
C SER A 178 23.79 -8.15 -14.19
N THR A 179 22.91 -8.17 -15.19
CA THR A 179 21.84 -7.19 -15.36
C THR A 179 20.55 -7.70 -14.70
N PRO A 180 20.00 -6.98 -13.71
CA PRO A 180 18.68 -7.26 -13.16
C PRO A 180 17.58 -6.88 -14.17
N ILE A 181 16.43 -7.56 -14.08
CA ILE A 181 15.24 -7.27 -14.89
C ILE A 181 14.46 -6.05 -14.38
N ASN A 182 14.70 -5.63 -13.13
CA ASN A 182 14.15 -4.39 -12.57
C ASN A 182 15.09 -3.83 -11.50
N GLU A 183 15.18 -2.50 -11.44
CA GLU A 183 16.03 -1.76 -10.53
C GLU A 183 15.24 -0.61 -9.91
N VAL A 184 15.14 -0.57 -8.59
CA VAL A 184 14.48 0.55 -7.91
C VAL A 184 15.23 0.93 -6.64
N SER A 185 15.42 2.23 -6.44
CA SER A 185 15.84 2.78 -5.14
C SER A 185 14.62 3.29 -4.42
N CYS A 186 14.30 2.72 -3.26
CA CYS A 186 13.08 3.05 -2.52
C CYS A 186 13.29 3.03 -1.01
N TYR A 187 12.44 3.74 -0.28
CA TYR A 187 12.42 3.73 1.18
C TYR A 187 11.67 2.50 1.70
N HIS A 188 12.28 1.73 2.60
CA HIS A 188 11.70 0.48 3.12
C HIS A 188 10.80 0.77 4.34
N PRO A 189 9.46 0.73 4.22
CA PRO A 189 8.56 1.33 5.21
C PRO A 189 8.44 0.56 6.53
N THR A 190 8.74 -0.75 6.52
CA THR A 190 8.60 -1.62 7.69
C THR A 190 9.88 -1.80 8.51
N ARG A 191 10.99 -1.17 8.11
CA ARG A 191 12.29 -1.28 8.82
C ARG A 191 12.56 -0.03 9.63
N ASP A 192 13.12 -0.22 10.82
CA ASP A 192 13.48 0.90 11.71
C ASP A 192 14.39 1.92 11.03
N GLY A 193 13.99 3.19 11.16
CA GLY A 193 14.66 4.32 10.55
C GLY A 193 14.37 4.49 9.06
N ILE A 194 13.45 3.71 8.48
CA ILE A 194 12.97 3.82 7.09
C ILE A 194 14.15 3.97 6.13
N PRO A 195 15.05 2.97 6.03
CA PRO A 195 16.25 3.10 5.23
C PRO A 195 15.93 3.19 3.74
N LEU A 196 16.69 4.00 3.02
CA LEU A 196 16.77 3.91 1.57
C LEU A 196 17.49 2.60 1.20
N VAL A 197 16.94 1.86 0.25
CA VAL A 197 17.46 0.58 -0.22
C VAL A 197 17.47 0.53 -1.74
N HIS A 198 18.39 -0.25 -2.30
CA HIS A 198 18.35 -0.66 -3.71
C HIS A 198 17.72 -2.05 -3.77
N VAL A 199 16.61 -2.18 -4.50
CA VAL A 199 15.97 -3.46 -4.79
C VAL A 199 16.30 -3.82 -6.24
N LEU A 200 17.09 -4.86 -6.40
CA LEU A 200 17.52 -5.39 -7.68
C LEU A 200 16.82 -6.73 -7.90
N THR A 201 15.94 -6.80 -8.89
CA THR A 201 15.22 -8.03 -9.22
C THR A 201 15.93 -8.73 -10.36
N TYR A 202 16.37 -9.97 -10.15
CA TYR A 202 16.99 -10.81 -11.16
C TYR A 202 16.04 -11.92 -11.61
N GLU A 203 16.26 -12.47 -12.79
CA GLU A 203 15.62 -13.72 -13.20
C GLU A 203 16.51 -14.91 -12.81
N LYS A 204 15.95 -15.86 -12.07
CA LYS A 204 16.61 -17.09 -11.63
C LYS A 204 15.63 -18.24 -11.76
N ASP A 205 15.98 -19.20 -12.62
CA ASP A 205 15.19 -20.41 -12.89
C ASP A 205 13.71 -20.11 -13.22
N GLY A 206 13.49 -19.11 -14.09
CA GLY A 206 12.16 -18.66 -14.51
C GLY A 206 11.38 -17.89 -13.44
N ARG A 207 12.02 -17.50 -12.33
CA ARG A 207 11.40 -16.73 -11.25
C ARG A 207 12.11 -15.40 -11.03
N ALA A 208 11.35 -14.38 -10.69
CA ALA A 208 11.88 -13.09 -10.26
C ALA A 208 12.37 -13.19 -8.81
N VAL A 209 13.66 -12.91 -8.58
CA VAL A 209 14.30 -12.94 -7.26
C VAL A 209 14.79 -11.53 -6.91
N PRO A 210 14.13 -10.85 -5.95
CA PRO A 210 14.58 -9.54 -5.49
C PRO A 210 15.71 -9.68 -4.46
N ILE A 211 16.80 -8.94 -4.67
CA ILE A 211 17.87 -8.73 -3.69
C ILE A 211 17.78 -7.28 -3.23
N THR A 212 17.63 -7.08 -1.92
CA THR A 212 17.53 -5.76 -1.31
C THR A 212 18.84 -5.41 -0.62
N ILE A 213 19.41 -4.25 -0.94
CA ILE A 213 20.71 -3.80 -0.43
C ILE A 213 20.53 -2.44 0.25
N HIS A 214 21.01 -2.34 1.48
CA HIS A 214 20.97 -1.10 2.23
C HIS A 214 21.86 -0.03 1.57
N SER A 215 21.29 1.10 1.15
CA SER A 215 21.99 2.07 0.29
C SER A 215 23.15 2.81 0.99
N MET A 216 23.16 2.83 2.33
CA MET A 216 24.28 3.38 3.10
C MET A 216 25.40 2.39 3.43
N THR A 217 25.08 1.11 3.65
CA THR A 217 26.03 0.16 4.25
C THR A 217 26.45 -0.95 3.30
N GLY A 218 25.74 -1.12 2.18
CA GLY A 218 25.96 -2.20 1.23
C GLY A 218 25.56 -3.57 1.78
N ARG A 219 24.96 -3.65 2.97
CA ARG A 219 24.49 -4.92 3.53
C ARG A 219 23.27 -5.40 2.77
N VAL A 220 23.28 -6.68 2.40
CA VAL A 220 22.09 -7.36 1.89
C VAL A 220 21.08 -7.50 3.04
N ILE A 221 19.81 -7.21 2.74
CA ILE A 221 18.70 -7.30 3.68
C ILE A 221 17.93 -8.58 3.34
N GLU A 222 18.04 -9.57 4.22
CA GLU A 222 17.24 -10.78 4.18
C GLU A 222 15.81 -10.50 4.66
N LYS A 223 14.85 -11.22 4.09
CA LYS A 223 13.41 -11.10 4.41
C LYS A 223 13.07 -11.85 5.69
#